data_AF-A0A0N0D2M0-F1
#
_entry.id   AF-A0A0N0D2M0-F1
#
_cell.length_a   1.000
_cell.length_b   1.000
_cell.length_c   1.000
_cell.angle_alpha   90.00
_cell.angle_beta   90.00
_cell.angle_gamma   90.00
#
_symmetry.space_group_name_H-M   'P 1'
#
loop_
_entity.id
_entity.type
_entity.pdbx_description
1 polymer ?
#
loop_
_entity_poly.entity_id
_entity_poly.type
_entity_poly.pdbx_seq_one_letter_code
_entity_poly.pdbx_strand_id
1 'polypeptide(L)'
;LKNQESKDVPISKIKEIMTKLARGDLLEYQMFGNRFCKINDPILNDFLKVWGLIEVEHQDRNYVYQRTLKSYLKIKRKFNEYKGYLSEVYMIQVLWNSQRKKIPGNFFNSPIDIQMPNHFLFIDQRHRQHTGIHVEIDIFADATPEIWLAESKWHQKPVGTDVVRHMLKQKEIVQEREGDDLEKLTLWLFSYAGVTSDAENLMKQHGILWSSKDELNALLEFVGLRQLPEIM
;
A
#
# COMPACT_ATOMS: atom_id res chain seq x y z
N LEU A 1 -1.89 -42.81 1.73
CA LEU A 1 -2.36 -44.12 1.22
C LEU A 1 -2.30 -45.21 2.28
N LYS A 2 -1.13 -45.75 2.68
CA LYS A 2 -1.09 -46.84 3.68
C LYS A 2 -1.61 -46.43 5.08
N ASN A 3 -1.36 -45.19 5.50
CA ASN A 3 -1.81 -44.67 6.80
C ASN A 3 -3.19 -43.98 6.79
N GLN A 4 -3.73 -43.63 5.61
CA GLN A 4 -4.99 -42.87 5.49
C GLN A 4 -6.11 -43.70 4.82
N GLU A 5 -5.76 -44.60 3.90
CA GLU A 5 -6.68 -45.45 3.14
C GLU A 5 -6.40 -46.94 3.32
N SER A 6 -5.41 -47.32 4.14
CA SER A 6 -4.97 -48.70 4.35
C SER A 6 -4.62 -49.48 3.06
N LYS A 7 -4.30 -48.77 1.97
CA LYS A 7 -3.90 -49.34 0.68
C LYS A 7 -2.39 -49.30 0.52
N ASP A 8 -1.82 -50.47 0.21
CA ASP A 8 -0.42 -50.58 -0.17
C ASP A 8 -0.29 -50.48 -1.69
N VAL A 9 0.41 -49.46 -2.18
CA VAL A 9 0.52 -49.15 -3.61
C VAL A 9 1.98 -49.25 -4.04
N PRO A 10 2.33 -50.05 -5.06
CA PRO A 10 3.70 -50.17 -5.53
C PRO A 10 4.30 -48.82 -5.96
N ILE A 11 5.57 -48.58 -5.62
CA ILE A 11 6.30 -47.36 -5.99
C ILE A 11 6.28 -47.13 -7.51
N SER A 12 6.34 -48.19 -8.31
CA SER A 12 6.23 -48.14 -9.78
C SER A 12 4.91 -47.50 -10.23
N LYS A 13 3.80 -47.83 -9.56
CA LYS A 13 2.48 -47.27 -9.87
C LYS A 13 2.39 -45.81 -9.45
N ILE A 14 2.96 -45.45 -8.31
CA ILE A 14 3.06 -44.04 -7.86
C ILE A 14 3.83 -43.23 -8.89
N LYS A 15 4.98 -43.72 -9.35
CA LYS A 15 5.82 -43.05 -10.36
C LYS A 15 5.09 -42.89 -11.70
N GLU A 16 4.33 -43.90 -12.13
CA GLU A 16 3.50 -43.82 -13.34
C GLU A 16 2.45 -42.71 -13.24
N ILE A 17 1.74 -42.63 -12.10
CA ILE A 17 0.73 -41.60 -11.85
C ILE A 17 1.36 -40.21 -11.80
N MET A 18 2.47 -40.04 -11.07
CA MET A 18 3.18 -38.75 -11.00
C MET A 18 3.68 -38.30 -12.37
N THR A 19 4.13 -39.23 -13.22
CA THR A 19 4.52 -38.93 -14.60
C THR A 19 3.34 -38.47 -15.44
N LYS A 20 2.16 -39.07 -15.26
CA LYS A 20 0.92 -38.64 -15.93
C LYS A 20 0.47 -37.26 -15.46
N LEU A 21 0.56 -36.97 -14.16
CA LEU A 21 0.26 -35.65 -13.60
C LEU A 21 1.22 -34.58 -14.12
N ALA A 22 2.52 -34.91 -14.25
CA ALA A 22 3.49 -33.99 -14.83
C ALA A 22 3.25 -33.71 -16.31
N ARG A 23 2.82 -34.72 -17.09
CA ARG A 23 2.41 -34.54 -18.49
C ARG A 23 1.15 -33.69 -18.66
N GLY A 24 0.28 -33.68 -17.64
CA GLY A 24 -0.93 -32.86 -17.61
C GLY A 24 -0.71 -31.49 -16.97
N ASP A 25 0.55 -31.06 -16.82
CA ASP A 25 0.95 -29.81 -16.19
C ASP A 25 0.36 -29.62 -14.78
N LEU A 26 0.28 -30.69 -13.98
CA LEU A 26 -0.14 -30.62 -12.56
C LEU A 26 1.03 -30.81 -11.59
N LEU A 27 2.20 -31.22 -12.09
CA LEU A 27 3.47 -31.30 -11.36
C LEU A 27 4.63 -30.90 -12.30
N GLU A 28 5.70 -30.33 -11.75
CA GLU A 28 6.94 -30.16 -12.51
C GLU A 28 7.75 -31.45 -12.46
N TYR A 29 8.27 -31.91 -13.60
CA TYR A 29 9.17 -33.06 -13.66
C TYR A 29 10.58 -32.62 -14.02
N GLN A 30 11.50 -32.78 -13.07
CA GLN A 30 12.92 -32.56 -13.32
C GLN A 30 13.54 -33.86 -13.85
N MET A 31 13.83 -33.87 -15.15
CA MET A 31 14.43 -35.04 -15.82
C MET A 31 15.76 -35.45 -15.19
N PHE A 32 16.54 -34.46 -14.72
CA PHE A 32 17.75 -34.71 -13.94
C PHE A 32 17.36 -35.06 -12.49
N GLY A 33 17.46 -36.35 -12.14
CA GLY A 33 17.24 -36.85 -10.78
C GLY A 33 15.89 -37.49 -10.52
N ASN A 34 15.01 -37.64 -11.53
CA ASN A 34 13.67 -38.25 -11.40
C ASN A 34 12.82 -37.61 -10.28
N ARG A 35 12.88 -36.28 -10.13
CA ARG A 35 12.17 -35.56 -9.07
C ARG A 35 10.92 -34.89 -9.61
N PHE A 36 9.85 -34.94 -8.82
CA PHE A 36 8.63 -34.20 -9.07
C PHE A 36 8.55 -33.04 -8.10
N CYS A 37 8.35 -31.84 -8.64
CA CYS A 37 8.30 -30.61 -7.90
C CYS A 37 6.89 -30.02 -7.98
N LYS A 38 6.60 -29.16 -7.01
CA LYS A 38 5.44 -28.29 -7.06
C LYS A 38 5.55 -27.38 -8.27
N ILE A 39 4.43 -27.12 -8.94
CA ILE A 39 4.36 -26.20 -10.07
C ILE A 39 4.71 -24.77 -9.66
N ASN A 40 5.26 -23.99 -10.57
CA ASN A 40 5.55 -22.57 -10.32
C ASN A 40 4.36 -21.62 -10.57
N ASP A 41 3.26 -22.08 -11.18
CA ASP A 41 2.00 -21.33 -11.31
C ASP A 41 1.26 -21.25 -9.95
N PRO A 42 1.14 -20.06 -9.33
CA PRO A 42 0.48 -19.90 -8.04
C PRO A 42 -1.03 -20.13 -8.11
N ILE A 43 -1.68 -19.83 -9.24
CA ILE A 43 -3.13 -19.99 -9.42
C ILE A 43 -3.46 -21.47 -9.50
N LEU A 44 -2.74 -22.22 -10.34
CA LEU A 44 -2.96 -23.66 -10.47
C LEU A 44 -2.67 -24.40 -9.16
N ASN A 45 -1.62 -23.99 -8.44
CA ASN A 45 -1.34 -24.54 -7.13
C ASN A 45 -2.47 -24.32 -6.12
N ASP A 46 -3.05 -23.12 -6.08
CA ASP A 46 -4.15 -22.83 -5.17
C ASP A 46 -5.42 -23.58 -5.59
N PHE A 47 -5.69 -23.69 -6.90
CA PHE A 47 -6.76 -24.54 -7.41
C PHE A 47 -6.59 -25.99 -6.95
N LEU A 48 -5.41 -26.58 -7.13
CA LEU A 48 -5.12 -27.96 -6.73
C LEU A 48 -5.28 -28.19 -5.22
N LYS A 49 -4.90 -27.21 -4.39
CA LYS A 49 -5.16 -27.27 -2.94
C LYS A 49 -6.66 -27.29 -2.64
N VAL A 50 -7.43 -26.37 -3.23
CA VAL A 50 -8.89 -26.29 -3.00
C VAL A 50 -9.59 -27.55 -3.49
N TRP A 51 -9.22 -28.02 -4.68
CA TRP A 51 -9.72 -29.27 -5.26
C TRP A 51 -9.39 -30.46 -4.37
N GLY A 52 -8.15 -30.57 -3.88
CA GLY A 52 -7.72 -31.63 -2.98
C GLY A 52 -8.51 -31.67 -1.67
N LEU A 53 -8.80 -30.51 -1.07
CA LEU A 53 -9.63 -30.43 0.14
C LEU A 53 -11.05 -30.97 -0.08
N ILE A 54 -11.64 -30.72 -1.26
CA ILE A 54 -13.03 -31.11 -1.56
C ILE A 54 -13.11 -32.56 -2.03
N GLU A 55 -12.32 -32.93 -3.04
CA GLU A 55 -12.47 -34.21 -3.73
C GLU A 55 -11.67 -35.34 -3.10
N VAL A 56 -10.53 -35.03 -2.45
CA VAL A 56 -9.65 -36.04 -1.83
C VAL A 56 -9.86 -36.12 -0.33
N GLU A 57 -9.93 -34.98 0.37
CA GLU A 57 -10.16 -34.94 1.81
C GLU A 57 -11.65 -34.93 2.19
N HIS A 58 -12.55 -34.90 1.20
CA HIS A 58 -14.00 -34.90 1.38
C HIS A 58 -14.52 -33.83 2.35
N GLN A 59 -13.85 -32.69 2.44
CA GLN A 59 -14.32 -31.56 3.24
C GLN A 59 -15.55 -30.93 2.59
N ASP A 60 -16.45 -30.37 3.41
CA ASP A 60 -17.64 -29.68 2.93
C ASP A 60 -17.27 -28.55 1.97
N ARG A 61 -17.84 -28.60 0.76
CA ARG A 61 -17.54 -27.64 -0.33
C ARG A 61 -17.85 -26.21 0.09
N ASN A 62 -18.96 -25.98 0.79
CA ASN A 62 -19.35 -24.63 1.19
C ASN A 62 -18.36 -24.04 2.22
N TYR A 63 -17.92 -24.87 3.17
CA TYR A 63 -16.90 -24.50 4.14
C TYR A 63 -15.57 -24.14 3.48
N VAL A 64 -15.06 -24.99 2.59
CA VAL A 64 -13.79 -24.75 1.87
C VAL A 64 -13.88 -23.48 1.02
N TYR A 65 -15.00 -23.27 0.32
CA TYR A 65 -15.24 -22.07 -0.47
C TYR A 65 -15.23 -20.80 0.40
N GLN A 66 -16.02 -20.77 1.48
CA GLN A 66 -16.09 -19.60 2.37
C GLN A 66 -14.73 -19.27 3.01
N ARG A 67 -14.00 -20.29 3.46
CA ARG A 67 -12.66 -20.11 4.03
C ARG A 67 -11.68 -19.53 3.00
N THR A 68 -11.70 -20.05 1.78
CA THR A 68 -10.84 -19.60 0.68
C THR A 68 -11.16 -18.15 0.30
N LEU A 69 -12.44 -17.81 0.15
CA LEU A 69 -12.89 -16.45 -0.12
C LEU A 69 -12.42 -15.48 0.98
N LYS A 70 -12.59 -15.84 2.25
CA LYS A 70 -12.09 -15.04 3.39
C LYS A 70 -10.57 -14.82 3.32
N SER A 71 -9.81 -15.81 2.88
CA SER A 71 -8.36 -15.69 2.69
C SER A 71 -8.01 -14.66 1.62
N TYR A 72 -8.64 -14.76 0.44
CA TYR A 72 -8.41 -13.80 -0.65
C TYR A 72 -8.82 -12.38 -0.29
N LEU A 73 -9.93 -12.20 0.45
CA LEU A 73 -10.32 -10.88 0.95
C LEU A 73 -9.28 -10.29 1.91
N LYS A 74 -8.67 -11.11 2.78
CA LYS A 74 -7.57 -10.66 3.65
C LYS A 74 -6.32 -10.28 2.86
N ILE A 75 -5.95 -11.05 1.84
CA ILE A 75 -4.81 -10.74 0.97
C ILE A 75 -5.05 -9.43 0.23
N LYS A 76 -6.25 -9.25 -0.35
CA LYS A 76 -6.64 -8.02 -1.03
C LYS A 76 -6.56 -6.80 -0.10
N ARG A 77 -7.02 -6.95 1.15
CA ARG A 77 -6.89 -5.89 2.16
C ARG A 77 -5.44 -5.54 2.43
N LYS A 78 -4.58 -6.53 2.70
CA LYS A 78 -3.14 -6.32 2.90
C LYS A 78 -2.48 -5.63 1.71
N PHE A 79 -2.85 -6.01 0.50
CA PHE A 79 -2.35 -5.38 -0.70
C PHE A 79 -2.71 -3.90 -0.79
N ASN A 80 -3.95 -3.53 -0.46
CA ASN A 80 -4.36 -2.14 -0.39
C ASN A 80 -3.61 -1.36 0.71
N GLU A 81 -3.38 -1.98 1.88
CA GLU A 81 -2.57 -1.41 2.95
C GLU A 81 -1.12 -1.16 2.47
N TYR A 82 -0.52 -2.09 1.72
CA TYR A 82 0.80 -1.89 1.11
C TYR A 82 0.83 -0.79 0.05
N LYS A 83 -0.24 -0.61 -0.74
CA LYS A 83 -0.32 0.53 -1.67
C LYS A 83 -0.28 1.86 -0.91
N GLY A 84 -1.08 2.01 0.15
CA GLY A 84 -1.08 3.21 1.00
C GLY A 84 0.28 3.47 1.63
N TYR A 85 0.87 2.42 2.22
CA TYR A 85 2.23 2.49 2.78
C TYR A 85 3.27 2.95 1.75
N LEU A 86 3.14 2.49 0.50
CA LEU A 86 4.08 2.85 -0.55
C LEU A 86 3.99 4.34 -0.92
N SER A 87 2.79 4.91 -1.08
CA SER A 87 2.66 6.36 -1.33
C SER A 87 3.20 7.17 -0.17
N GLU A 88 2.98 6.73 1.08
CA GLU A 88 3.56 7.41 2.24
C GLU A 88 5.09 7.45 2.18
N VAL A 89 5.73 6.33 1.81
CA VAL A 89 7.19 6.28 1.61
C VAL A 89 7.63 7.27 0.53
N TYR A 90 6.95 7.34 -0.62
CA TYR A 90 7.30 8.29 -1.68
C TYR A 90 7.16 9.75 -1.23
N MET A 91 6.08 10.10 -0.52
CA MET A 91 5.89 11.44 0.03
C MET A 91 6.99 11.80 1.04
N ILE A 92 7.37 10.86 1.92
CA ILE A 92 8.49 11.05 2.85
C ILE A 92 9.80 11.29 2.08
N GLN A 93 10.06 10.54 1.01
CA GLN A 93 11.24 10.75 0.17
C GLN A 93 11.21 12.13 -0.50
N VAL A 94 10.06 12.61 -0.95
CA VAL A 94 9.92 13.98 -1.46
C VAL A 94 10.32 15.00 -0.39
N LEU A 95 9.81 14.89 0.83
CA LEU A 95 10.15 15.80 1.92
C LEU A 95 11.66 15.80 2.22
N TRP A 96 12.30 14.63 2.27
CA TRP A 96 13.76 14.52 2.45
C TRP A 96 14.56 15.15 1.30
N ASN A 97 14.20 14.86 0.05
CA ASN A 97 14.97 15.27 -1.13
C ASN A 97 14.69 16.72 -1.59
N SER A 98 13.74 17.40 -0.96
CA SER A 98 13.35 18.75 -1.33
C SER A 98 13.74 19.85 -0.32
N GLN A 99 14.39 19.49 0.78
CA GLN A 99 14.90 20.46 1.76
C GLN A 99 15.72 21.58 1.09
N ARG A 100 15.52 22.82 1.56
CA ARG A 100 16.19 24.04 1.05
C ARG A 100 15.85 24.40 -0.40
N LYS A 101 14.94 23.67 -1.06
CA LYS A 101 14.50 24.00 -2.42
C LYS A 101 13.24 24.84 -2.40
N LYS A 102 13.10 25.67 -3.43
CA LYS A 102 11.83 26.28 -3.81
C LYS A 102 11.20 25.40 -4.89
N ILE A 103 10.05 24.82 -4.60
CA ILE A 103 9.36 23.89 -5.49
C ILE A 103 8.25 24.63 -6.25
N PRO A 104 8.14 24.45 -7.58
CA PRO A 104 7.01 24.97 -8.36
C PRO A 104 5.64 24.62 -7.74
N GLY A 105 4.77 25.62 -7.61
CA GLY A 105 3.47 25.46 -6.94
C GLY A 105 2.52 24.47 -7.62
N ASN A 106 2.67 24.28 -8.94
CA ASN A 106 1.85 23.38 -9.74
C ASN A 106 1.92 21.91 -9.29
N PHE A 107 3.02 21.46 -8.68
CA PHE A 107 3.13 20.11 -8.11
C PHE A 107 2.24 19.90 -6.87
N PHE A 108 1.74 20.98 -6.28
CA PHE A 108 0.90 20.98 -5.08
C PHE A 108 -0.47 21.62 -5.32
N ASN A 109 -0.83 21.86 -6.58
CA ASN A 109 -2.01 22.64 -6.97
C ASN A 109 -2.11 24.01 -6.28
N SER A 110 -0.95 24.61 -6.00
CA SER A 110 -0.81 25.91 -5.36
C SER A 110 -0.56 27.01 -6.42
N PRO A 111 -1.16 28.20 -6.27
CA PRO A 111 -0.88 29.34 -7.15
C PRO A 111 0.52 29.94 -6.92
N ILE A 112 1.17 29.57 -5.80
CA ILE A 112 2.50 30.04 -5.43
C ILE A 112 3.45 28.86 -5.26
N ASP A 113 4.71 29.11 -5.58
CA ASP A 113 5.79 28.18 -5.30
C ASP A 113 5.95 27.93 -3.79
N ILE A 114 6.31 26.71 -3.46
CA ILE A 114 6.44 26.26 -2.08
C ILE A 114 7.91 26.35 -1.65
N GLN A 115 8.18 27.17 -0.64
CA GLN A 115 9.46 27.15 0.04
C GLN A 115 9.49 25.97 1.01
N MET A 116 10.37 25.00 0.74
CA MET A 116 10.57 23.89 1.66
C MET A 116 11.40 24.32 2.87
N PRO A 117 11.18 23.70 4.03
CA PRO A 117 12.02 23.91 5.20
C PRO A 117 13.49 23.60 4.89
N ASN A 118 14.39 24.27 5.62
CA ASN A 118 15.83 24.08 5.43
C ASN A 118 16.29 22.69 5.86
N HIS A 119 15.66 22.13 6.89
CA HIS A 119 15.98 20.83 7.44
C HIS A 119 14.79 20.27 8.25
N PHE A 120 14.41 19.03 8.00
CA PHE A 120 13.50 18.29 8.87
C PHE A 120 14.32 17.59 9.96
N LEU A 121 13.98 17.83 11.23
CA LEU A 121 14.54 17.16 12.41
C LEU A 121 14.17 15.67 12.38
N PHE A 122 12.91 15.36 12.09
CA PHE A 122 12.42 14.01 11.89
C PHE A 122 11.18 13.99 10.99
N ILE A 123 10.91 12.81 10.41
CA ILE A 123 9.70 12.52 9.65
C ILE A 123 9.17 11.18 10.13
N ASP A 124 8.05 11.20 10.83
CA ASP A 124 7.39 10.04 11.40
C ASP A 124 6.18 9.62 10.57
N GLN A 125 6.00 8.30 10.50
CA GLN A 125 4.84 7.66 9.88
C GLN A 125 3.94 7.10 10.98
N ARG A 126 2.61 7.23 10.86
CA ARG A 126 1.63 6.77 11.87
C ARG A 126 1.89 5.36 12.37
N HIS A 127 2.22 4.44 11.47
CA HIS A 127 2.46 3.03 11.79
C HIS A 127 3.71 2.78 12.64
N ARG A 128 4.57 3.78 12.83
CA ARG A 128 5.87 3.68 13.50
C ARG A 128 6.02 4.63 14.69
N GLN A 129 4.95 5.28 15.16
CA GLN A 129 5.04 6.25 16.25
C GLN A 129 5.68 5.62 17.51
N HIS A 130 6.91 6.04 17.80
CA HIS A 130 7.62 5.88 19.07
C HIS A 130 7.54 7.19 19.90
N THR A 131 7.13 8.27 19.25
CA THR A 131 6.89 9.60 19.76
C THR A 131 5.44 9.61 20.25
N GLY A 132 5.19 9.91 21.54
CA GLY A 132 3.87 9.94 22.19
C GLY A 132 2.91 11.03 21.67
N ILE A 133 2.96 11.30 20.38
CA ILE A 133 2.20 12.29 19.63
C ILE A 133 0.90 11.60 19.22
N HIS A 134 -0.20 11.88 19.91
CA HIS A 134 -1.55 11.38 19.57
C HIS A 134 -2.12 12.07 18.31
N VAL A 135 -1.37 12.06 17.20
CA VAL A 135 -1.80 12.59 15.90
C VAL A 135 -2.15 11.41 15.00
N GLU A 136 -3.39 11.40 14.52
CA GLU A 136 -3.91 10.35 13.64
C GLU A 136 -3.76 10.75 12.17
N ILE A 137 -2.53 11.07 11.76
CA ILE A 137 -2.21 11.40 10.37
C ILE A 137 -1.11 10.50 9.83
N ASP A 138 -1.18 10.17 8.53
CA ASP A 138 -0.25 9.23 7.90
C ASP A 138 1.23 9.65 8.07
N ILE A 139 1.55 10.94 7.86
CA ILE A 139 2.92 11.49 7.96
C ILE A 139 2.94 12.77 8.80
N PHE A 140 3.84 12.80 9.78
CA PHE A 140 4.18 13.99 10.57
C PHE A 140 5.65 14.34 10.34
N ALA A 141 5.95 15.54 9.86
CA ALA A 141 7.31 15.99 9.57
C ALA A 141 7.60 17.30 10.30
N ASP A 142 8.64 17.27 11.14
CA ASP A 142 9.02 18.37 12.01
C ASP A 142 10.29 19.05 11.49
N ALA A 143 10.21 20.35 11.27
CA ALA A 143 11.32 21.22 10.88
C ALA A 143 11.34 22.49 11.74
N THR A 144 10.92 22.39 13.01
CA THR A 144 10.74 23.48 14.00
C THR A 144 11.50 24.77 13.62
N PRO A 145 10.80 25.90 13.42
CA PRO A 145 9.42 26.18 13.82
C PRO A 145 8.34 25.84 12.77
N GLU A 146 8.67 25.06 11.73
CA GLU A 146 7.71 24.62 10.71
C GLU A 146 7.31 23.14 10.87
N ILE A 147 6.03 22.82 10.69
CA ILE A 147 5.51 21.44 10.68
C ILE A 147 4.76 21.15 9.38
N TRP A 148 4.93 19.92 8.91
CA TRP A 148 4.19 19.36 7.78
C TRP A 148 3.38 18.14 8.23
N LEU A 149 2.09 18.17 7.93
CA LEU A 149 1.17 17.07 8.18
C LEU A 149 0.65 16.58 6.83
N ALA A 150 0.81 15.29 6.53
CA ALA A 150 0.39 14.75 5.24
C ALA A 150 -0.44 13.47 5.33
N GLU A 151 -1.37 13.35 4.40
CA GLU A 151 -2.27 12.20 4.22
C GLU A 151 -2.10 11.62 2.82
N SER A 152 -2.24 10.30 2.72
CA SER A 152 -2.06 9.56 1.49
C SER A 152 -3.30 8.70 1.21
N LYS A 153 -3.84 8.82 0.00
CA LYS A 153 -5.01 8.06 -0.46
C LYS A 153 -4.75 7.44 -1.82
N TRP A 154 -4.24 6.20 -1.82
CA TRP A 154 -4.03 5.41 -3.02
C TRP A 154 -5.27 4.61 -3.43
N HIS A 155 -6.30 5.31 -3.89
CA HIS A 155 -7.56 4.71 -4.32
C HIS A 155 -7.97 5.18 -5.72
N GLN A 156 -8.78 4.38 -6.40
CA GLN A 156 -9.31 4.70 -7.74
C GLN A 156 -10.48 5.71 -7.68
N LYS A 157 -10.97 6.03 -6.49
CA LYS A 157 -12.05 7.00 -6.29
C LYS A 157 -11.47 8.31 -5.80
N PRO A 158 -11.96 9.46 -6.30
CA PRO A 158 -11.56 10.75 -5.77
C PRO A 158 -11.84 10.88 -4.28
N VAL A 159 -10.97 11.60 -3.58
CA VAL A 159 -11.11 11.86 -2.14
C VAL A 159 -12.18 12.93 -1.90
N GLY A 160 -13.06 12.66 -0.94
CA GLY A 160 -14.12 13.57 -0.50
C GLY A 160 -13.72 14.47 0.68
N THR A 161 -14.66 15.31 1.10
CA THR A 161 -14.46 16.33 2.15
C THR A 161 -14.16 15.75 3.53
N ASP A 162 -14.54 14.50 3.81
CA ASP A 162 -14.32 13.85 5.10
C ASP A 162 -12.83 13.77 5.47
N VAL A 163 -11.96 13.46 4.50
CA VAL A 163 -10.50 13.41 4.71
C VAL A 163 -9.96 14.81 4.98
N VAL A 164 -10.43 15.81 4.24
CA VAL A 164 -10.01 17.20 4.41
C VAL A 164 -10.38 17.72 5.79
N ARG A 165 -11.60 17.45 6.26
CA ARG A 165 -12.06 17.79 7.62
C ARG A 165 -11.23 17.07 8.69
N HIS A 166 -10.89 15.80 8.48
CA HIS A 166 -10.02 15.07 9.38
C HIS A 166 -8.64 15.72 9.50
N MET A 167 -8.01 16.09 8.37
CA MET A 167 -6.72 16.79 8.37
C MET A 167 -6.78 18.14 9.10
N LEU A 168 -7.87 18.90 8.91
CA LEU A 168 -8.07 20.17 9.62
C LEU A 168 -8.17 19.97 11.14
N LYS A 169 -8.89 18.93 11.58
CA LYS A 169 -8.94 18.56 13.00
C LYS A 169 -7.56 18.20 13.56
N GLN A 170 -6.74 17.44 12.80
CA GLN A 170 -5.38 17.12 13.23
C GLN A 170 -4.48 18.36 13.27
N LYS A 171 -4.65 19.30 12.34
CA LYS A 171 -3.98 20.59 12.37
C LYS A 171 -4.29 21.36 13.65
N GLU A 172 -5.56 21.46 14.05
CA GLU A 172 -5.96 22.14 15.30
C GLU A 172 -5.26 21.52 16.52
N ILE A 173 -5.27 20.18 16.63
CA ILE A 173 -4.62 19.46 17.73
C ILE A 173 -3.12 19.77 17.81
N VAL A 174 -2.43 19.82 16.66
CA VAL A 174 -1.00 20.14 16.62
C VAL A 174 -0.76 21.61 16.95
N GLN A 175 -1.58 22.53 16.44
CA GLN A 175 -1.44 23.96 16.76
C GLN A 175 -1.63 24.24 18.26
N GLU A 176 -2.63 23.62 18.89
CA GLU A 176 -2.86 23.76 20.34
C GLU A 176 -1.68 23.22 21.16
N ARG A 177 -1.04 22.14 20.69
CA ARG A 177 0.08 21.51 21.38
C ARG A 177 1.38 22.31 21.28
N GLU A 178 1.73 22.76 20.08
CA GLU A 178 3.00 23.46 19.84
C GLU A 178 2.92 24.94 20.27
N GLY A 179 1.72 25.52 20.30
CA GLY A 179 1.49 26.87 20.81
C GLY A 179 2.21 27.94 19.99
N ASP A 180 2.79 28.92 20.69
CA ASP A 180 3.42 30.11 20.10
C ASP A 180 4.77 29.81 19.41
N ASP A 181 5.36 28.63 19.65
CA ASP A 181 6.64 28.21 19.05
C ASP A 181 6.48 27.77 17.57
N LEU A 182 5.23 27.54 17.12
CA LEU A 182 4.91 27.11 15.77
C LEU A 182 4.68 28.30 14.84
N GLU A 183 5.65 28.57 13.96
CA GLU A 183 5.53 29.63 12.97
C GLU A 183 4.62 29.23 11.79
N LYS A 184 4.66 27.96 11.38
CA LYS A 184 3.93 27.51 10.19
C LYS A 184 3.57 26.03 10.25
N LEU A 185 2.31 25.72 9.91
CA LEU A 185 1.84 24.36 9.73
C LEU A 185 1.24 24.18 8.34
N THR A 186 1.84 23.27 7.57
CA THR A 186 1.47 22.96 6.19
C THR A 186 0.73 21.61 6.14
N LEU A 187 -0.43 21.59 5.49
CA LEU A 187 -1.17 20.37 5.20
C LEU A 187 -0.91 19.94 3.76
N TRP A 188 -0.64 18.65 3.53
CA TRP A 188 -0.46 18.10 2.18
C TRP A 188 -1.21 16.78 1.98
N LEU A 189 -2.13 16.74 1.01
CA LEU A 189 -2.88 15.55 0.64
C LEU A 189 -2.36 14.96 -0.68
N PHE A 190 -1.94 13.69 -0.66
CA PHE A 190 -1.82 12.91 -1.89
C PHE A 190 -3.11 12.13 -2.15
N SER A 191 -3.67 12.26 -3.36
CA SER A 191 -4.79 11.44 -3.81
C SER A 191 -4.55 10.89 -5.21
N TYR A 192 -4.44 9.57 -5.33
CA TYR A 192 -4.12 8.93 -6.61
C TYR A 192 -5.11 9.28 -7.73
N ALA A 193 -6.41 9.27 -7.44
CA ALA A 193 -7.47 9.60 -8.39
C ALA A 193 -7.96 11.07 -8.31
N GLY A 194 -7.21 11.94 -7.63
CA GLY A 194 -7.60 13.33 -7.42
C GLY A 194 -8.69 13.50 -6.35
N VAL A 195 -9.36 14.65 -6.34
CA VAL A 195 -10.31 15.03 -5.29
C VAL A 195 -11.66 15.41 -5.89
N THR A 196 -12.73 15.32 -5.09
CA THR A 196 -14.03 15.86 -5.51
C THR A 196 -13.98 17.39 -5.54
N SER A 197 -14.84 18.03 -6.34
CA SER A 197 -14.90 19.49 -6.41
C SER A 197 -15.20 20.14 -5.06
N ASP A 198 -16.03 19.53 -4.23
CA ASP A 198 -16.30 20.02 -2.87
C ASP A 198 -15.06 19.95 -1.97
N ALA A 199 -14.27 18.87 -2.09
CA ALA A 199 -13.02 18.73 -1.35
C ALA A 199 -11.97 19.72 -1.86
N GLU A 200 -11.86 19.92 -3.17
CA GLU A 200 -10.97 20.91 -3.78
C GLU A 200 -11.27 22.32 -3.29
N ASN A 201 -12.55 22.73 -3.29
CA ASN A 201 -12.98 24.03 -2.80
C ASN A 201 -12.61 24.22 -1.32
N LEU A 202 -12.83 23.18 -0.49
CA LEU A 202 -12.50 23.22 0.93
C LEU A 202 -10.97 23.29 1.15
N MET A 203 -10.18 22.54 0.37
CA MET A 203 -8.72 22.60 0.45
C MET A 203 -8.18 23.98 0.06
N LYS A 204 -8.69 24.56 -1.04
CA LYS A 204 -8.36 25.92 -1.47
C LYS A 204 -8.67 26.95 -0.40
N GLN A 205 -9.86 26.86 0.21
CA GLN A 205 -10.28 27.76 1.29
C GLN A 205 -9.31 27.75 2.49
N HIS A 206 -8.75 26.58 2.82
CA HIS A 206 -7.88 26.41 3.98
C HIS A 206 -6.38 26.37 3.63
N GLY A 207 -6.01 26.61 2.38
CA GLY A 207 -4.61 26.58 1.93
C GLY A 207 -3.95 25.20 2.05
N ILE A 208 -4.72 24.13 1.90
CA ILE A 208 -4.21 22.76 1.92
C ILE A 208 -3.59 22.46 0.55
N LEU A 209 -2.36 21.96 0.55
CA LEU A 209 -1.68 21.49 -0.65
C LEU A 209 -2.23 20.13 -1.06
N TRP A 210 -2.32 19.85 -2.36
CA TRP A 210 -2.62 18.49 -2.80
C TRP A 210 -1.94 18.10 -4.11
N SER A 211 -1.71 16.81 -4.29
CA SER A 211 -1.12 16.25 -5.50
C SER A 211 -1.92 15.02 -5.93
N SER A 212 -2.28 14.98 -7.21
CA SER A 212 -2.72 13.79 -7.92
C SER A 212 -1.54 12.86 -8.21
N LYS A 213 -1.81 11.70 -8.83
CA LYS A 213 -0.75 10.82 -9.35
C LYS A 213 0.22 11.57 -10.26
N ASP A 214 -0.32 12.38 -11.17
CA ASP A 214 0.49 13.03 -12.21
C ASP A 214 1.36 14.13 -11.60
N GLU A 215 0.79 14.95 -10.70
CA GLU A 215 1.56 15.96 -9.98
C GLU A 215 2.63 15.35 -9.06
N LEU A 216 2.31 14.26 -8.35
CA LEU A 216 3.30 13.59 -7.50
C LEU A 216 4.40 12.94 -8.34
N ASN A 217 4.09 12.34 -9.49
CA ASN A 217 5.10 11.80 -10.40
C ASN A 217 6.03 12.89 -10.94
N ALA A 218 5.48 14.03 -11.36
CA ALA A 218 6.28 15.16 -11.81
C ALA A 218 7.16 15.72 -10.68
N LEU A 219 6.63 15.76 -9.45
CA LEU A 219 7.39 16.15 -8.26
C LEU A 219 8.52 15.18 -7.95
N LEU A 220 8.28 13.86 -8.04
CA LEU A 220 9.28 12.82 -7.84
C LEU A 220 10.44 12.98 -8.83
N GLU A 221 10.14 13.16 -10.12
CA GLU A 221 11.17 13.43 -11.13
C GLU A 221 11.95 14.71 -10.85
N PHE A 222 11.25 15.77 -10.47
CA PHE A 222 11.87 17.05 -10.11
C PHE A 222 12.88 16.90 -8.97
N VAL A 223 12.61 16.02 -7.99
CA VAL A 223 13.55 15.74 -6.90
C VAL A 223 14.53 14.60 -7.18
N GLY A 224 14.56 14.07 -8.41
CA GLY A 224 15.50 13.02 -8.83
C GLY A 224 15.12 11.60 -8.40
N LEU A 225 13.84 11.37 -8.09
CA LEU A 225 13.29 10.07 -7.69
C LEU A 225 12.55 9.40 -8.87
N ARG A 226 12.34 8.09 -8.74
CA ARG A 226 11.52 7.34 -9.70
C ARG A 226 10.04 7.64 -9.48
N GLN A 227 9.28 7.61 -10.56
CA GLN A 227 7.82 7.68 -10.52
C GLN A 227 7.21 6.53 -9.71
N LEU A 228 5.97 6.75 -9.29
CA LEU A 228 5.12 5.73 -8.68
C LEU A 228 4.95 4.53 -9.62
N PRO A 229 4.95 3.29 -9.11
CA PRO A 229 4.68 2.13 -9.94
C PRO A 229 3.25 2.13 -10.49
N GLU A 230 3.10 1.63 -11.72
CA GLU A 230 1.80 1.27 -12.27
C GLU A 230 1.29 0.00 -11.58
N ILE A 231 0.36 0.16 -10.65
CA ILE A 231 -0.26 -0.97 -9.96
C ILE A 231 -1.68 -1.13 -10.50
N MET A 232 -1.80 -1.94 -11.55
CA MET A 232 -3.08 -2.43 -12.11
C MET A 232 -3.99 -3.01 -11.02
#